data_AF-A0AAN4HF66-F1
#
_entry.id   AF-A0AAN4HF66-F1
#
_cell.length_a   1.000
_cell.length_b   1.000
_cell.length_c   1.000
_cell.angle_alpha   90.00
_cell.angle_beta   90.00
_cell.angle_gamma   90.00
#
_symmetry.space_group_name_H-M   'P 1'
#
loop_
_entity.id
_entity.type
_entity.pdbx_description
1 polymer ?
#
loop_
_entity_poly.entity_id
_entity_poly.type
_entity_poly.pdbx_seq_one_letter_code
_entity_poly.pdbx_strand_id
1 'polypeptide(L)' 'MRLTEYQVLLPNKFWNLAKSRDELKQMIEQYFKAGYPHYEIQRIIKSGQAYVAVCTRR' A
#
# COMPACT_ATOMS: atom_id res chain seq x y z
N MET A 1 -8.42 19.93 10.42
CA MET A 1 -7.85 19.61 9.10
C MET A 1 -8.49 18.31 8.62
N ARG A 2 -9.05 18.25 7.41
CA ARG A 2 -9.54 16.97 6.84
C ARG A 2 -8.32 16.21 6.31
N LEU A 3 -7.93 15.14 7.01
CA LEU A 3 -6.98 14.17 6.44
C LEU A 3 -7.63 13.61 5.19
N THR A 4 -7.09 13.97 4.02
CA THR A 4 -7.60 13.43 2.76
C THR A 4 -7.06 12.03 2.63
N GLU A 5 -7.94 11.04 2.68
CA GLU A 5 -7.60 9.65 2.43
C GLU A 5 -7.41 9.44 0.93
N TYR A 6 -6.26 8.90 0.55
CA TYR A 6 -5.90 8.52 -0.80
C TYR A 6 -5.92 7.00 -0.90
N GLN A 7 -6.48 6.48 -1.99
CA GLN A 7 -6.48 5.06 -2.30
C GLN A 7 -5.45 4.79 -3.38
N VAL A 8 -4.44 3.99 -3.05
CA VAL A 8 -3.38 3.58 -3.97
C VAL A 8 -3.59 2.11 -4.31
N LEU A 9 -3.80 1.81 -5.59
CA LEU A 9 -3.93 0.45 -6.06
C LEU A 9 -2.57 -0.25 -5.98
N LEU A 10 -2.50 -1.37 -5.26
CA LEU A 10 -1.30 -2.17 -5.15
C LEU A 10 -1.22 -3.15 -6.33
N PRO A 11 -0.10 -3.20 -7.06
CA PRO A 11 0.16 -4.24 -8.05
C PRO A 11 -0.05 -5.64 -7.47
N ASN A 12 -0.87 -6.45 -8.13
CA ASN A 12 -1.05 -7.87 -7.79
C ASN A 12 0.26 -8.68 -7.81
N LYS A 13 1.29 -8.16 -8.51
CA LYS A 13 2.64 -8.74 -8.50
C LYS A 13 3.22 -8.85 -7.09
N PHE A 14 2.96 -7.92 -6.18
CA PHE A 14 3.46 -8.00 -4.81
C PHE A 14 2.94 -9.23 -4.08
N TRP A 15 1.67 -9.58 -4.31
CA TRP A 15 1.04 -10.74 -3.69
C TRP A 15 1.46 -12.07 -4.32
N ASN A 16 1.74 -12.06 -5.62
CA ASN A 16 2.27 -13.26 -6.30
C ASN A 16 3.75 -13.51 -5.98
N LEU A 17 4.52 -12.45 -5.66
CA LEU A 17 5.95 -12.54 -5.37
C LEU A 17 6.24 -12.79 -3.89
N ALA A 18 5.46 -12.20 -2.99
CA ALA A 18 5.65 -12.36 -1.56
C ALA A 18 5.27 -13.77 -1.11
N LYS A 19 6.22 -14.48 -0.50
CA LYS A 19 6.02 -15.81 0.08
C LYS A 19 5.53 -15.74 1.53
N SER A 20 5.63 -14.57 2.15
CA SER A 20 5.21 -14.32 3.52
C SER A 20 4.58 -12.93 3.66
N ARG A 21 3.84 -12.74 4.76
CA ARG A 21 3.25 -11.45 5.10
C ARG A 21 4.31 -10.38 5.39
N ASP A 22 5.47 -10.79 5.91
CA ASP A 22 6.58 -9.87 6.22
C ASP A 22 7.30 -9.40 4.96
N GLU A 23 7.55 -10.29 4.00
CA GLU A 23 8.08 -9.91 2.69
C GLU A 23 7.15 -8.94 1.98
N LEU A 24 5.85 -9.25 1.98
CA LEU A 24 4.85 -8.37 1.38
C LEU A 24 4.88 -6.97 2.01
N LYS A 25 4.95 -6.89 3.34
CA LYS A 25 5.02 -5.62 4.06
C LYS A 25 6.25 -4.82 3.62
N GLN A 26 7.42 -5.46 3.57
CA GLN A 26 8.65 -4.83 3.07
C GLN A 26 8.53 -4.34 1.63
N MET A 27 7.95 -5.14 0.73
CA MET A 27 7.77 -4.74 -0.67
C MET A 27 6.86 -3.51 -0.79
N ILE A 28 5.75 -3.49 -0.05
CA ILE A 28 4.83 -2.35 -0.03
C ILE A 28 5.53 -1.11 0.54
N GLU A 29 6.26 -1.25 1.65
CA GLU A 29 7.02 -0.13 2.24
C GLU A 29 8.05 0.45 1.26
N GLN A 30 8.81 -0.40 0.56
CA GLN A 30 9.77 0.06 -0.44
C GLN A 30 9.09 0.78 -1.62
N TYR A 31 7.96 0.24 -2.10
CA TYR A 31 7.17 0.85 -3.16
C TYR A 31 6.67 2.25 -2.75
N PHE A 32 6.14 2.38 -1.53
CA PHE A 32 5.68 3.66 -1.00
C PHE A 32 6.84 4.63 -0.76
N LYS A 33 7.99 4.15 -0.28
CA LYS A 33 9.17 5.00 -0.09
C LYS A 33 9.69 5.57 -1.42
N ALA A 34 9.60 4.81 -2.51
CA ALA A 34 10.05 5.23 -3.84
C ALA A 34 9.06 6.17 -4.54
N GLY A 35 7.74 5.88 -4.48
CA GLY A 35 6.72 6.63 -5.23
C GLY A 35 5.92 7.65 -4.43
N TYR A 36 5.88 7.52 -3.10
CA TYR A 36 4.93 8.22 -2.22
C TYR A 36 5.56 8.62 -0.88
N PRO A 37 6.64 9.43 -0.86
CA PRO A 37 7.41 9.75 0.34
C PRO A 37 6.64 10.51 1.44
N HIS A 38 5.50 11.14 1.11
CA HIS A 38 4.66 11.89 2.04
C HIS A 38 3.35 11.19 2.40
N TYR A 39 3.22 9.91 2.06
CA TYR A 39 2.02 9.13 2.31
C TYR A 39 2.28 8.15 3.45
N GLU A 40 1.44 8.21 4.47
CA GLU A 40 1.39 7.21 5.54
C GLU A 40 0.31 6.19 5.20
N ILE A 41 0.69 4.91 5.13
CA ILE A 41 -0.26 3.81 4.96
C ILE A 41 -1.04 3.65 6.26
N GLN A 42 -2.37 3.83 6.20
CA GLN A 42 -3.26 3.61 7.34
C GLN A 42 -3.71 2.15 7.39
N ARG A 43 -4.14 1.61 6.25
CA ARG A 43 -4.64 0.23 6.13
C ARG A 43 -4.58 -0.26 4.70
N ILE A 44 -4.55 -1.58 4.55
CA ILE A 44 -4.64 -2.25 3.24
C ILE A 44 -5.96 -3.02 3.22
N ILE A 45 -6.78 -2.74 2.21
CA ILE A 45 -8.06 -3.42 2.00
C ILE A 45 -7.98 -4.27 0.73
N LYS A 46 -8.71 -5.38 0.71
CA LYS A 46 -8.89 -6.20 -0.49
C LYS A 46 -10.15 -5.75 -1.21
N SER A 47 -10.02 -5.32 -2.46
CA SER A 47 -11.12 -4.95 -3.34
C SER A 47 -11.20 -5.95 -4.49
N GLY A 48 -12.03 -6.98 -4.32
CA GLY A 48 -12.16 -8.07 -5.28
C GLY A 48 -10.86 -8.88 -5.44
N GLN A 49 -10.27 -8.83 -6.64
CA GLN A 49 -9.00 -9.48 -6.99
C GLN A 49 -7.77 -8.58 -6.79
N ALA A 50 -7.95 -7.33 -6.37
CA ALA A 50 -6.88 -6.37 -6.16
C ALA A 50 -6.81 -5.93 -4.69
N TYR A 51 -5.66 -5.38 -4.29
CA TYR A 51 -5.49 -4.78 -2.98
C TYR A 51 -5.29 -3.28 -3.12
N VAL A 52 -5.86 -2.53 -2.19
CA VAL A 52 -5.80 -1.08 -2.17
C VAL A 52 -5.23 -0.65 -0.82
N ALA A 53 -4.16 0.13 -0.87
CA ALA A 53 -3.62 0.80 0.30
C ALA A 53 -4.35 2.14 0.48
N VAL A 54 -5.00 2.29 1.64
CA VAL A 54 -5.57 3.56 2.08
C VAL A 54 -4.48 4.30 2.82
N CYS A 55 -4.14 5.48 2.32
CA CYS A 55 -3.05 6.29 2.81
C CYS A 55 -3.53 7.69 3.13
N THR A 56 -2.91 8.32 4.11
CA THR A 56 -3.12 9.74 4.40
C THR A 56 -1.87 10.50 4.01
N ARG A 57 -2.05 11.59 3.27
CA ARG A 57 -0.96 12.53 3.03
C ARG A 57 -0.82 13.43 4.24
N ARG A 58 0.38 13.45 4.83
CA ARG A 58 0.70 14.27 5.99
C ARG A 58 1.28 15.62 5.58
#